data_AF-A0A2S9GNZ7-F1
#
_entry.id   AF-A0A2S9GNZ7-F1
#
_cell.length_a   1.000
_cell.length_b   1.000
_cell.length_c   1.000
_cell.angle_alpha   90.00
_cell.angle_beta   90.00
_cell.angle_gamma   90.00
#
_symmetry.space_group_name_H-M   'P 1'
#
loop_
_entity.id
_entity.type
_entity.pdbx_description
1 polymer ?
#
loop_
_entity_poly.entity_id
_entity_poly.type
_entity_poly.pdbx_seq_one_letter_code
_entity_poly.pdbx_strand_id
1 'polypeptide(L)' 'VVGAGAIGLSAVAALRSRGVGPIIVSDYNAGRRELALRFGADITVDPSERSPFDVWRDVRVERNLWGPLAIFECVGA' A
#
# COMPACT_ATOMS: atom_id res chain seq x y z
N VAL A 1 1.85 -1.57 -2.30
CA VAL A 1 3.04 -2.21 -1.69
C VAL A 1 2.57 -3.39 -0.86
N VAL A 2 3.11 -4.58 -1.12
CA VAL A 2 2.79 -5.81 -0.38
C VAL A 2 3.97 -6.12 0.52
N GLY A 3 3.75 -6.15 1.83
CA GLY A 3 4.79 -6.18 2.86
C GLY A 3 5.18 -4.78 3.35
N ALA A 4 5.12 -4.56 4.66
CA ALA A 4 5.53 -3.35 5.36
C ALA A 4 6.76 -3.59 6.24
N GLY A 5 7.68 -4.43 5.77
CA GLY A 5 9.05 -4.52 6.28
C GLY A 5 9.92 -3.33 5.83
N ALA A 6 11.22 -3.38 6.11
CA ALA A 6 12.14 -2.27 5.81
C ALA A 6 12.08 -1.83 4.33
N ILE A 7 12.13 -2.79 3.38
CA ILE A 7 12.07 -2.50 1.94
C ILE A 7 10.73 -1.89 1.55
N GLY A 8 9.62 -2.45 2.04
CA GLY A 8 8.28 -1.95 1.76
C GLY A 8 8.08 -0.53 2.28
N LEU A 9 8.51 -0.25 3.51
CA LEU A 9 8.43 1.10 4.10
C LEU A 9 9.33 2.10 3.35
N SER A 10 10.52 1.69 2.92
CA SER A 10 11.37 2.51 2.04
C SER A 10 10.68 2.83 0.71
N ALA A 11 10.00 1.85 0.10
CA ALA A 11 9.22 2.08 -1.12
C ALA A 11 8.07 3.07 -0.87
N VAL A 12 7.31 2.91 0.22
CA VAL A 12 6.24 3.85 0.62
C VAL A 12 6.76 5.28 0.76
N ALA A 13 7.83 5.48 1.53
CA ALA A 13 8.43 6.79 1.71
C ALA A 13 8.91 7.41 0.39
N ALA A 14 9.51 6.59 -0.48
CA ALA A 14 10.02 7.03 -1.77
C ALA A 14 8.92 7.31 -2.80
N LEU A 15 7.77 6.65 -2.71
CA LEU A 15 6.57 6.97 -3.51
C LEU A 15 5.95 8.28 -3.03
N ARG A 16 5.78 8.42 -1.70
CA ARG A 16 5.20 9.62 -1.09
C ARG A 16 6.01 10.87 -1.40
N SER A 17 7.33 10.81 -1.29
CA SER A 17 8.22 11.95 -1.59
C SER A 17 8.17 12.40 -3.05
N ARG A 18 7.76 11.51 -3.97
CA ARG A 18 7.57 11.80 -5.39
C ARG A 18 6.14 12.24 -5.74
N GLY A 19 5.26 12.37 -4.74
CA GLY A 19 3.85 12.74 -4.95
C GLY A 19 3.01 11.64 -5.60
N VAL A 20 3.47 10.38 -5.57
CA VAL A 20 2.70 9.24 -6.09
C VAL A 20 1.62 8.87 -5.09
N GLY A 21 0.39 8.71 -5.57
CA GLY A 21 -0.74 8.21 -4.77
C GLY A 21 -1.92 7.81 -5.66
N PRO A 22 -2.87 7.03 -5.14
CA PRO A 22 -2.91 6.52 -3.75
C PRO A 22 -1.92 5.38 -3.49
N ILE A 23 -1.28 5.40 -2.31
CA ILE A 23 -0.38 4.34 -1.84
C ILE A 23 -1.16 3.40 -0.91
N ILE A 24 -1.45 2.19 -1.40
CA ILE A 24 -2.07 1.12 -0.63
C ILE A 24 -0.97 0.17 -0.13
N VAL A 25 -0.96 -0.13 1.18
CA VAL A 25 -0.02 -1.05 1.81
C VAL A 25 -0.74 -2.24 2.43
N SER A 26 -0.29 -3.44 2.12
CA SER A 26 -0.83 -4.68 2.69
C SER A 26 0.23 -5.37 3.54
N ASP A 27 -0.08 -5.68 4.79
CA ASP A 27 0.77 -6.46 5.70
C ASP A 27 -0.13 -7.10 6.76
N TYR A 28 0.18 -8.31 7.25
CA TYR A 28 -0.60 -8.98 8.30
C TYR A 28 -0.41 -8.36 9.69
N ASN A 29 0.72 -7.70 9.94
CA ASN A 29 1.03 -7.14 11.25
C ASN A 29 0.43 -5.73 11.40
N ALA A 30 -0.48 -5.56 12.36
CA ALA A 30 -1.13 -4.27 12.64
C ALA A 30 -0.13 -3.14 12.93
N GLY A 31 0.92 -3.40 13.71
CA GLY A 31 1.95 -2.39 14.02
C GLY A 31 2.74 -1.94 12.79
N ARG A 32 3.01 -2.85 11.84
CA ARG A 32 3.63 -2.49 10.55
C ARG A 32 2.69 -1.68 9.66
N ARG A 33 1.39 -1.98 9.67
CA ARG A 33 0.38 -1.16 8.98
C ARG A 33 0.33 0.26 9.57
N GLU A 34 0.28 0.39 10.90
CA GLU A 34 0.34 1.71 11.54
C GLU A 34 1.61 2.49 11.18
N LEU A 35 2.76 1.82 11.14
CA LEU A 35 4.01 2.45 10.73
C LEU A 35 3.98 2.89 9.26
N ALA A 36 3.37 2.09 8.38
CA ALA A 36 3.21 2.45 6.96
C ALA A 36 2.39 3.73 6.78
N LEU A 37 1.33 3.95 7.58
CA LEU A 37 0.59 5.22 7.58
C LEU A 37 1.50 6.40 7.93
N ARG A 38 2.35 6.26 8.95
CA ARG A 38 3.33 7.31 9.33
C ARG A 38 4.37 7.57 8.25
N PHE A 39 4.69 6.58 7.42
CA PHE A 39 5.62 6.70 6.29
C PHE A 39 4.97 7.29 5.03
N GLY A 40 3.65 7.52 5.04
CA GLY A 40 2.94 8.18 3.95
C GLY A 40 2.06 7.26 3.11
N ALA A 41 1.78 6.03 3.57
CA ALA A 41 0.71 5.24 2.99
C ALA A 41 -0.63 5.97 3.16
N ASP A 42 -1.46 5.97 2.13
CA ASP A 42 -2.81 6.55 2.20
C ASP A 42 -3.81 5.55 2.77
N ILE A 43 -3.60 4.25 2.51
CA ILE A 43 -4.48 3.17 2.94
C ILE A 43 -3.63 1.98 3.37
N THR A 44 -4.03 1.32 4.46
CA THR A 44 -3.44 0.05 4.87
C THR A 44 -4.52 -1.02 4.98
N VAL A 45 -4.15 -2.27 4.70
CA VAL A 45 -5.09 -3.40 4.70
C VAL A 45 -4.47 -4.64 5.31
N ASP A 46 -5.24 -5.34 6.13
CA ASP A 46 -4.94 -6.71 6.53
C ASP A 46 -5.36 -7.68 5.41
N PRO A 47 -4.41 -8.38 4.76
CA PRO A 47 -4.76 -9.31 3.69
C PRO A 47 -5.57 -10.53 4.17
N SER A 48 -5.66 -10.81 5.49
CA SER A 48 -6.55 -11.84 6.03
C SER A 48 -8.02 -11.41 6.08
N GLU A 49 -8.29 -10.11 6.13
CA GLU A 49 -9.64 -9.55 6.16
C GLU A 49 -10.12 -9.17 4.76
N ARG A 50 -9.22 -8.58 3.96
CA ARG A 50 -9.56 -8.06 2.64
C ARG A 50 -8.36 -8.05 1.70
N SER A 51 -8.60 -8.43 0.45
CA SER A 51 -7.58 -8.34 -0.60
C SER A 51 -7.20 -6.87 -0.88
N PRO A 52 -5.89 -6.52 -0.96
CA PRO A 52 -5.46 -5.19 -1.39
C PRO A 52 -5.89 -4.84 -2.82
N PHE A 53 -6.14 -5.83 -3.67
CA PHE A 53 -6.63 -5.61 -5.03
C PHE A 53 -8.09 -5.18 -5.06
N ASP A 54 -8.89 -5.64 -4.09
CA ASP A 54 -10.28 -5.20 -3.96
C ASP A 54 -10.34 -3.76 -3.46
N VAL A 55 -9.48 -3.43 -2.49
CA VAL A 55 -9.30 -2.04 -2.03
C VAL A 55 -8.90 -1.14 -3.20
N TRP A 56 -7.94 -1.54 -4.03
CA TRP A 56 -7.59 -0.78 -5.23
C TRP A 56 -8.77 -0.60 -6.20
N ARG A 57 -9.55 -1.67 -6.45
CA ARG A 57 -10.72 -1.62 -7.34
C ARG A 57 -11.76 -0.61 -6.87
N ASP A 58 -12.03 -0.53 -5.58
CA ASP A 58 -12.94 0.47 -5.02
C ASP A 58 -12.36 1.87 -5.15
N VAL A 59 -11.13 2.06 -4.67
CA VAL A 59 -10.47 3.38 -4.64
C VAL A 59 -10.34 3.98 -6.03
N ARG A 60 -10.04 3.18 -7.06
CA ARG A 60 -9.94 3.69 -8.43
C ARG A 60 -11.29 4.12 -8.99
N VAL A 61 -12.38 3.47 -8.61
CA VAL A 61 -13.74 3.87 -9.02
C VAL A 61 -14.13 5.14 -8.28
N GLU A 62 -13.99 5.16 -6.96
CA GLU A 62 -14.31 6.30 -6.08
C GLU A 62 -13.57 7.57 -6.49
N ARG A 63 -12.30 7.45 -6.85
CA ARG A 63 -11.43 8.59 -7.21
C ARG A 63 -11.30 8.82 -8.72
N ASN A 64 -12.09 8.11 -9.53
CA ASN A 64 -12.05 8.15 -11.01
C ASN A 64 -10.61 8.05 -11.57
N LEU A 65 -9.83 7.10 -11.05
CA LEU A 65 -8.44 6.89 -11.43
C LEU A 65 -8.34 5.95 -12.63
N TRP A 66 -7.66 6.43 -13.67
CA TRP A 66 -7.37 5.69 -14.89
C TRP A 66 -5.88 5.40 -15.01
N GLY A 67 -5.54 4.17 -15.36
CA GLY A 67 -4.16 3.73 -15.54
C GLY A 67 -3.84 2.38 -14.91
N PRO A 68 -2.62 1.88 -15.14
CA PRO A 68 -2.18 0.60 -14.60
C PRO A 68 -1.93 0.69 -13.08
N LEU A 69 -2.15 -0.43 -12.39
CA LEU A 69 -1.72 -0.62 -11.01
C LEU A 69 -0.24 -1.04 -11.00
N ALA A 70 0.60 -0.29 -10.28
CA ALA A 70 1.96 -0.72 -9.97
C ALA A 70 1.99 -1.48 -8.64
N ILE A 71 2.56 -2.69 -8.64
CA ILE A 71 2.70 -3.53 -7.45
C ILE A 71 4.17 -3.64 -7.09
N PHE A 72 4.49 -3.25 -5.85
CA PHE A 72 5.78 -3.52 -5.22
C PHE A 72 5.56 -4.73 -4.30
N GLU A 73 6.07 -5.88 -4.71
CA GLU A 73 6.12 -7.10 -3.90
C GLU A 73 7.38 -7.01 -3.03
N CYS A 74 7.22 -7.04 -1.71
CA CYS A 74 8.28 -6.82 -0.73
C CYS A 74 8.22 -7.84 0.42
N VAL A 75 7.58 -8.97 0.20
CA VAL A 75 7.56 -10.12 1.11
C VAL A 75 8.59 -11.13 0.61
N GLY A 76 9.56 -11.47 1.46
CA GLY A 76 10.48 -12.57 1.18
C GLY A 76 9.74 -13.90 1.33
N ALA A 77 9.93 -14.81 0.35
CA ALA A 77 9.39 -16.17 0.38
C ALA A 77 9.82 -16.94 1.64
#